data_AF-A0A255SW41-F1
#
_entry.id   AF-A0A255SW41-F1
#
_cell.length_a   1.000
_cell.length_b   1.000
_cell.length_c   1.000
_cell.angle_alpha   90.00
_cell.angle_beta   90.00
_cell.angle_gamma   90.00
#
_symmetry.space_group_name_H-M   'P 1'
#
loop_
_entity.id
_entity.type
_entity.pdbx_description
1 polymer ?
#
loop_
_entity_poly.entity_id
_entity_poly.type
_entity_poly.pdbx_seq_one_letter_code
_entity_poly.pdbx_strand_id
1 'polypeptide(L)'
;MDFFEFIDELEQEQVNTDQIPMSDEPVFMTCEFCDEQVLEESTISAVKEFVEADEHRHPPYEEASSKERAQYLKEFHDKFNEITGYTNNLHFREGMEPENLGAFNPVTKQIDLNADLLKEDDPQMVMETIMHESRHAYQDFAINHPEQVSVDAETIKTWEYNFDHYISPEFDFEAYVNQPVEADANDFSERMYCEGFCNAA
;
A
#
# COMPACT_ATOMS: atom_id res chain seq x y z
N MET A 1 -3.43 20.49 -17.06
CA MET A 1 -2.34 19.56 -16.76
C MET A 1 -2.99 18.49 -15.95
N ASP A 2 -3.29 17.41 -16.65
CA ASP A 2 -3.99 16.25 -16.12
C ASP A 2 -2.98 15.46 -15.28
N PHE A 3 -3.39 14.83 -14.18
CA PHE A 3 -2.51 13.99 -13.34
C PHE A 3 -1.81 12.90 -14.18
N PHE A 4 -2.46 12.52 -15.29
CA PHE A 4 -1.97 11.59 -16.30
C PHE A 4 -0.82 12.12 -17.19
N GLU A 5 -0.60 13.43 -17.31
CA GLU A 5 0.49 13.98 -18.15
C GLU A 5 1.86 14.01 -17.45
N PHE A 6 1.91 13.82 -16.13
CA PHE A 6 3.18 13.84 -15.38
C PHE A 6 3.93 12.50 -15.39
N ILE A 7 3.22 11.40 -15.64
CA ILE A 7 3.77 10.03 -15.58
C ILE A 7 4.54 9.67 -16.86
N ASP A 8 4.24 10.30 -18.00
CA ASP A 8 4.83 9.99 -19.30
C ASP A 8 6.27 10.52 -19.49
N GLU A 9 6.82 11.31 -18.57
CA GLU A 9 8.11 12.00 -18.75
C GLU A 9 9.32 11.37 -18.02
N LEU A 10 9.16 10.23 -17.32
CA LEU A 10 10.22 9.64 -16.48
C LEU A 10 10.91 8.38 -17.03
N GLU A 11 10.59 7.92 -18.24
CA GLU A 11 11.33 6.81 -18.87
C GLU A 11 12.54 7.31 -19.68
N GLN A 12 13.68 7.55 -19.02
CA GLN A 12 14.99 7.49 -19.69
C GLN A 12 16.19 7.21 -18.75
N GLU A 13 16.66 5.95 -18.81
CA GLU A 13 18.03 5.42 -18.63
C GLU A 13 18.83 5.67 -17.32
N GLN A 14 19.07 4.61 -16.54
CA GLN A 14 20.40 3.94 -16.44
C GLN A 14 20.36 2.65 -15.59
N VAL A 15 20.94 1.58 -16.14
CA VAL A 15 21.08 0.26 -15.50
C VAL A 15 22.18 0.30 -14.43
N ASN A 16 21.81 0.14 -13.16
CA ASN A 16 22.72 -0.12 -12.05
C ASN A 16 22.41 -1.49 -11.44
N THR A 17 23.43 -2.31 -11.18
CA THR A 17 23.31 -3.74 -10.85
C THR A 17 22.95 -4.05 -9.39
N ASP A 18 22.52 -3.05 -8.62
CA ASP A 18 22.03 -3.18 -7.24
C ASP A 18 20.50 -2.97 -7.12
N GLN A 19 19.80 -2.81 -8.25
CA GLN A 19 18.36 -2.57 -8.26
C GLN A 19 17.58 -3.76 -7.69
N ILE A 20 16.64 -3.45 -6.79
CA ILE A 20 15.58 -4.38 -6.38
C ILE A 20 14.87 -4.80 -7.68
N PRO A 21 14.84 -6.09 -8.03
CA PRO A 21 14.19 -6.51 -9.26
C PRO A 21 12.73 -6.05 -9.22
N MET A 22 12.33 -5.26 -10.21
CA MET A 22 10.91 -5.10 -10.50
C MET A 22 10.37 -6.49 -10.78
N SER A 23 9.35 -6.88 -10.02
CA SER A 23 8.61 -8.10 -10.29
C SER A 23 7.92 -7.94 -11.65
N ASP A 24 8.38 -8.68 -12.66
CA ASP A 24 7.70 -8.83 -13.95
C ASP A 24 6.45 -9.73 -13.84
N GLU A 25 6.07 -10.14 -12.62
CA GLU A 25 4.88 -10.95 -12.42
C GLU A 25 3.63 -10.10 -12.64
N PRO A 26 2.68 -10.56 -13.48
CA PRO A 26 1.46 -9.81 -13.73
C PRO A 26 0.61 -9.72 -12.46
N VAL A 27 -0.02 -8.56 -12.26
CA VAL A 27 -1.03 -8.36 -11.21
C VAL A 27 -2.27 -9.20 -11.55
N PHE A 28 -2.78 -9.92 -10.56
CA PHE A 28 -3.98 -10.75 -10.68
C PHE A 28 -5.07 -10.30 -9.72
N MET A 29 -6.32 -10.56 -10.11
CA MET A 29 -7.46 -10.52 -9.20
C MET A 29 -7.43 -11.75 -8.28
N THR A 30 -7.61 -11.54 -6.99
CA THR A 30 -7.24 -12.52 -5.96
C THR A 30 -8.40 -13.26 -5.32
N CYS A 31 -9.56 -12.60 -5.20
CA CYS A 31 -10.69 -13.10 -4.42
C CYS A 31 -11.94 -13.27 -5.29
N GLU A 32 -12.74 -14.30 -5.01
CA GLU A 32 -14.14 -14.33 -5.48
C GLU A 32 -15.04 -13.38 -4.66
N PHE A 33 -14.61 -13.09 -3.42
CA PHE A 33 -15.24 -12.15 -2.51
C PHE A 33 -14.21 -11.63 -1.48
N CYS A 34 -14.07 -10.32 -1.36
CA CYS A 34 -13.18 -9.65 -0.43
C CYS A 34 -14.00 -9.02 0.71
N ASP A 35 -14.13 -9.78 1.80
CA ASP A 35 -14.80 -9.34 3.03
C ASP A 35 -13.92 -8.36 3.81
N GLU A 36 -14.46 -7.19 4.11
CA GLU A 36 -13.75 -6.09 4.79
C GLU A 36 -13.30 -6.48 6.20
N GLN A 37 -14.13 -7.21 6.95
CA GLN A 37 -13.75 -7.64 8.29
C GLN A 37 -12.59 -8.64 8.21
N VAL A 38 -12.61 -9.56 7.24
CA VAL A 38 -11.51 -10.51 7.03
C VAL A 38 -10.24 -9.79 6.58
N LEU A 39 -10.35 -8.74 5.75
CA LEU A 39 -9.21 -7.89 5.38
C LEU A 39 -8.60 -7.22 6.61
N GLU A 40 -9.42 -6.59 7.46
CA GLU A 40 -8.96 -5.98 8.71
C GLU A 40 -8.26 -7.01 9.61
N GLU A 41 -8.90 -8.15 9.88
CA GLU A 41 -8.35 -9.21 10.73
C GLU A 41 -7.03 -9.77 10.19
N SER A 42 -6.93 -9.96 8.86
CA SER A 42 -5.71 -10.45 8.21
C SER A 42 -4.58 -9.42 8.28
N THR A 43 -4.91 -8.13 8.12
CA THR A 43 -3.93 -7.05 8.21
C THR A 43 -3.40 -6.89 9.64
N ILE A 44 -4.28 -6.95 10.65
CA ILE A 44 -3.89 -6.98 12.08
C ILE A 44 -2.97 -8.17 12.37
N SER A 45 -3.32 -9.36 11.88
CA SER A 45 -2.50 -10.56 12.04
C SER A 45 -1.13 -10.40 11.36
N ALA A 46 -1.09 -9.80 10.17
CA ALA A 46 0.15 -9.55 9.44
C ALA A 46 1.09 -8.61 10.22
N VAL A 47 0.56 -7.52 10.78
CA VAL A 47 1.34 -6.59 11.61
C VAL A 47 1.89 -7.31 12.84
N LYS A 48 1.02 -8.04 13.54
CA LYS A 48 1.41 -8.83 14.72
C LYS A 48 2.53 -9.82 14.40
N GLU A 49 2.33 -10.65 13.38
CA GLU A 49 3.31 -11.65 12.94
C GLU A 49 4.64 -11.01 12.54
N PHE A 50 4.61 -9.86 11.87
CA PHE A 50 5.80 -9.14 11.47
C PHE A 50 6.64 -8.70 12.67
N VAL A 51 6.00 -8.17 13.72
CA VAL A 51 6.62 -7.72 14.97
C VAL A 51 7.16 -8.90 15.77
N GLU A 52 6.35 -9.94 16.00
CA GLU A 52 6.77 -11.14 16.75
C GLU A 52 7.93 -11.89 16.06
N ALA A 53 7.92 -11.91 14.72
CA ALA A 53 8.98 -12.54 13.95
C ALA A 53 10.33 -11.81 14.08
N ASP A 54 10.34 -10.51 14.38
CA ASP A 54 11.58 -9.73 14.42
C ASP A 54 12.55 -10.21 15.51
N GLU A 55 12.03 -10.66 16.66
CA GLU A 55 12.84 -11.25 17.75
C GLU A 55 13.67 -12.47 17.29
N HIS A 56 13.20 -13.16 16.25
CA HIS A 56 13.77 -14.40 15.74
C HIS A 56 14.38 -14.22 14.34
N ARG A 57 14.31 -12.99 13.80
CA ARG A 57 14.80 -12.65 12.47
C ARG A 57 16.31 -12.45 12.51
N HIS A 58 16.99 -12.89 11.47
CA HIS A 58 18.44 -12.83 11.37
C HIS A 58 18.85 -12.34 9.96
N PRO A 59 19.19 -11.05 9.81
CA PRO A 59 19.23 -10.00 10.84
C PRO A 59 17.84 -9.50 11.27
N PRO A 60 17.68 -8.92 12.49
CA PRO A 60 16.48 -8.15 12.83
C PRO A 60 16.33 -6.94 11.91
N TYR A 61 15.13 -6.38 11.79
CA TYR A 61 14.80 -5.34 10.82
C TYR A 61 15.72 -4.12 10.91
N GLU A 62 16.01 -3.64 12.13
CA GLU A 62 16.93 -2.51 12.39
C GLU A 62 18.34 -2.78 11.84
N GLU A 63 18.83 -4.03 11.87
CA GLU A 63 20.17 -4.38 11.38
C GLU A 63 20.18 -4.85 9.91
N ALA A 64 19.00 -5.05 9.33
CA ALA A 64 18.85 -5.58 7.99
C ALA A 64 19.22 -4.56 6.91
N SER A 65 19.75 -5.05 5.79
CA SER A 65 19.96 -4.24 4.60
C SER A 65 18.62 -3.81 3.97
N SER A 66 18.61 -2.74 3.18
CA SER A 66 17.38 -2.29 2.48
C SER A 66 16.76 -3.39 1.61
N LYS A 67 17.58 -4.29 1.05
CA LYS A 67 17.09 -5.44 0.27
C LYS A 67 16.36 -6.47 1.15
N GLU A 68 16.90 -6.77 2.33
CA GLU A 68 16.26 -7.66 3.30
C GLU A 68 14.99 -7.04 3.86
N ARG A 69 15.02 -5.74 4.22
CA ARG A 69 13.82 -4.98 4.63
C ARG A 69 12.73 -5.04 3.57
N ALA A 70 13.06 -4.80 2.30
CA ALA A 70 12.11 -4.90 1.20
C ALA A 70 11.50 -6.31 1.07
N GLN A 71 12.29 -7.36 1.31
CA GLN A 71 11.78 -8.73 1.31
C GLN A 71 10.81 -8.97 2.48
N TYR A 72 11.16 -8.57 3.70
CA TYR A 72 10.27 -8.71 4.86
C TYR A 72 8.94 -7.97 4.67
N LEU A 73 9.00 -6.79 4.04
CA LEU A 73 7.82 -5.96 3.79
C LEU A 73 6.94 -6.49 2.64
N LYS A 74 7.54 -7.13 1.63
CA LYS A 74 6.79 -7.89 0.62
C LYS A 74 6.08 -9.09 1.25
N GLU A 75 6.79 -9.86 2.07
CA GLU A 75 6.21 -10.99 2.81
C GLU A 75 5.08 -10.55 3.76
N PHE A 76 5.21 -9.37 4.38
CA PHE A 76 4.15 -8.73 5.17
C PHE A 76 2.92 -8.41 4.31
N HIS A 77 3.11 -7.74 3.17
CA HIS A 77 2.01 -7.40 2.25
C HIS A 77 1.30 -8.65 1.71
N ASP A 78 2.05 -9.71 1.40
CA ASP A 78 1.50 -10.98 0.90
C ASP A 78 0.55 -11.68 1.89
N LYS A 79 0.56 -11.30 3.17
CA LYS A 79 -0.36 -11.86 4.17
C LYS A 79 -1.79 -11.40 4.02
N PHE A 80 -2.02 -10.25 3.41
CA PHE A 80 -3.36 -9.66 3.32
C PHE A 80 -3.72 -9.20 1.90
N ASN A 81 -2.77 -9.15 0.96
CA ASN A 81 -3.05 -8.71 -0.41
C ASN A 81 -4.05 -9.59 -1.17
N GLU A 82 -4.25 -10.84 -0.78
CA GLU A 82 -5.29 -11.68 -1.38
C GLU A 82 -6.70 -11.13 -1.14
N ILE A 83 -6.89 -10.27 -0.13
CA ILE A 83 -8.17 -9.70 0.29
C ILE A 83 -8.27 -8.20 -0.06
N THR A 84 -7.26 -7.63 -0.71
CA THR A 84 -7.30 -6.26 -1.25
C THR A 84 -7.83 -6.22 -2.69
N GLY A 85 -8.10 -7.40 -3.28
CA GLY A 85 -8.58 -7.56 -4.66
C GLY A 85 -7.47 -7.73 -5.69
N TYR A 86 -6.23 -7.33 -5.37
CA TYR A 86 -5.07 -7.41 -6.26
C TYR A 86 -3.84 -7.97 -5.53
N THR A 87 -3.11 -8.90 -6.16
CA THR A 87 -1.84 -9.46 -5.64
C THR A 87 -0.67 -9.14 -6.57
N ASN A 88 0.55 -9.41 -6.10
CA ASN A 88 1.80 -9.20 -6.84
C ASN A 88 2.02 -7.76 -7.31
N ASN A 89 1.44 -6.78 -6.61
CA ASN A 89 1.41 -5.40 -7.06
C ASN A 89 2.34 -4.45 -6.29
N LEU A 90 3.07 -4.90 -5.27
CA LEU A 90 3.94 -4.03 -4.46
C LEU A 90 5.38 -3.94 -5.00
N HIS A 91 5.85 -2.72 -5.22
CA HIS A 91 7.20 -2.40 -5.67
C HIS A 91 7.83 -1.28 -4.83
N PHE A 92 9.16 -1.30 -4.70
CA PHE A 92 9.94 -0.18 -4.15
C PHE A 92 10.68 0.49 -5.31
N ARG A 93 10.48 1.80 -5.48
CA ARG A 93 11.08 2.59 -6.56
C ARG A 93 12.12 3.57 -6.03
N GLU A 94 13.29 3.58 -6.66
CA GLU A 94 14.31 4.58 -6.42
C GLU A 94 13.98 5.89 -7.14
N GLY A 95 14.40 7.03 -6.58
CA GLY A 95 14.30 8.32 -7.24
C GLY A 95 12.91 8.97 -7.21
N MET A 96 11.99 8.47 -6.38
CA MET A 96 10.75 9.20 -6.04
C MET A 96 11.08 10.43 -5.20
N GLU A 97 10.28 11.50 -5.35
CA GLU A 97 10.43 12.70 -4.52
C GLU A 97 10.26 12.36 -3.03
N PRO A 98 11.05 12.95 -2.12
CA PRO A 98 11.04 12.57 -0.69
C PRO A 98 9.68 12.70 0.00
N GLU A 99 8.85 13.65 -0.42
CA GLU A 99 7.49 13.85 0.08
C GLU A 99 6.47 12.82 -0.43
N ASN A 100 6.81 12.09 -1.50
CA ASN A 100 5.99 11.02 -2.04
C ASN A 100 6.45 9.70 -1.41
N LEU A 101 5.69 9.20 -0.44
CA LEU A 101 5.98 7.96 0.26
C LEU A 101 5.52 6.72 -0.53
N GLY A 102 4.41 6.85 -1.25
CA GLY A 102 3.77 5.76 -1.96
C GLY A 102 2.68 6.26 -2.91
N ALA A 103 2.31 5.40 -3.86
CA ALA A 103 1.13 5.61 -4.69
C ALA A 103 0.59 4.27 -5.25
N PHE A 104 -0.72 4.11 -5.20
CA PHE A 104 -1.46 3.12 -5.99
C PHE A 104 -1.87 3.67 -7.36
N ASN A 105 -1.66 2.89 -8.41
CA ASN A 105 -2.04 3.23 -9.77
C ASN A 105 -3.29 2.42 -10.19
N PRO A 106 -4.47 3.05 -10.37
CA PRO A 106 -5.70 2.33 -10.73
C PRO A 106 -5.71 1.79 -12.16
N VAL A 107 -4.77 2.16 -13.03
CA VAL A 107 -4.66 1.59 -14.39
C VAL A 107 -3.84 0.31 -14.38
N THR A 108 -2.66 0.32 -13.76
CA THR A 108 -1.76 -0.84 -13.71
C THR A 108 -2.04 -1.75 -12.52
N LYS A 109 -2.81 -1.26 -11.55
CA LYS A 109 -3.10 -1.87 -10.24
C LYS A 109 -1.86 -2.04 -9.36
N GLN A 110 -0.76 -1.35 -9.69
CA GLN A 110 0.50 -1.39 -8.95
C GLN A 110 0.49 -0.45 -7.76
N ILE A 111 1.16 -0.85 -6.70
CA ILE A 111 1.56 -0.05 -5.55
C ILE A 111 3.06 0.18 -5.66
N ASP A 112 3.45 1.43 -5.68
CA ASP A 112 4.85 1.82 -5.75
C ASP A 112 5.21 2.68 -4.55
N LEU A 113 6.15 2.20 -3.75
CA LEU A 113 6.65 2.86 -2.56
C LEU A 113 8.02 3.48 -2.80
N ASN A 114 8.27 4.59 -2.12
CA ASN A 114 9.58 5.22 -2.13
C ASN A 114 10.60 4.30 -1.44
N ALA A 115 11.64 3.88 -2.17
CA ALA A 115 12.68 3.02 -1.64
C ALA A 115 13.47 3.66 -0.48
N ASP A 116 13.41 4.99 -0.33
CA ASP A 116 14.03 5.70 0.79
C ASP A 116 13.41 5.33 2.14
N LEU A 117 12.15 4.89 2.17
CA LEU A 117 11.51 4.34 3.37
C LEU A 117 12.26 3.13 3.95
N LEU A 118 13.00 2.39 3.12
CA LEU A 118 13.79 1.24 3.56
C LEU A 118 15.08 1.63 4.31
N LYS A 119 15.41 2.92 4.37
CA LYS A 119 16.57 3.42 5.12
C LYS A 119 16.27 3.58 6.60
N GLU A 120 15.00 3.71 6.97
CA GLU A 120 14.58 3.85 8.36
C GLU A 120 14.68 2.52 9.10
N ASP A 121 15.17 2.60 10.35
CA ASP A 121 15.36 1.44 11.22
C ASP A 121 14.04 0.97 11.85
N ASP A 122 13.05 1.87 11.95
CA ASP A 122 11.70 1.58 12.41
C ASP A 122 10.79 1.23 11.21
N PRO A 123 10.19 0.03 11.16
CA PRO A 123 9.34 -0.38 10.05
C PRO A 123 7.96 0.32 10.03
N GLN A 124 7.57 1.05 11.08
CA GLN A 124 6.21 1.59 11.21
C GLN A 124 5.77 2.37 9.98
N MET A 125 6.53 3.39 9.58
CA MET A 125 6.15 4.29 8.49
C MET A 125 5.95 3.56 7.17
N VAL A 126 6.83 2.60 6.85
CA VAL A 126 6.71 1.83 5.60
C VAL A 126 5.57 0.82 5.67
N MET A 127 5.31 0.21 6.83
CA MET A 127 4.15 -0.67 7.01
C MET A 127 2.84 0.07 6.87
N GLU A 128 2.70 1.24 7.52
CA GLU A 128 1.53 2.11 7.39
C GLU A 128 1.33 2.54 5.93
N THR A 129 2.40 2.93 5.23
CA THR A 129 2.33 3.29 3.79
C THR A 129 1.88 2.10 2.94
N ILE A 130 2.40 0.88 3.16
CA ILE A 130 1.93 -0.33 2.45
C ILE A 130 0.42 -0.52 2.66
N MET A 131 -0.05 -0.43 3.91
CA MET A 131 -1.47 -0.63 4.23
C MET A 131 -2.36 0.47 3.63
N HIS A 132 -1.90 1.72 3.64
CA HIS A 132 -2.58 2.85 3.02
C HIS A 132 -2.79 2.62 1.51
N GLU A 133 -1.73 2.34 0.76
CA GLU A 133 -1.84 2.09 -0.68
C GLU A 133 -2.62 0.81 -1.00
N SER A 134 -2.52 -0.19 -0.13
CA SER A 134 -3.33 -1.42 -0.24
C SER A 134 -4.82 -1.15 0.00
N ARG A 135 -5.16 -0.15 0.82
CA ARG A 135 -6.54 0.27 1.01
C ARG A 135 -7.07 0.99 -0.23
N HIS A 136 -6.26 1.79 -0.92
CA HIS A 136 -6.62 2.31 -2.24
C HIS A 136 -6.86 1.21 -3.28
N ALA A 137 -6.04 0.16 -3.28
CA ALA A 137 -6.26 -1.02 -4.10
C ALA A 137 -7.62 -1.68 -3.80
N TYR A 138 -7.98 -1.83 -2.52
CA TYR A 138 -9.29 -2.36 -2.11
C TYR A 138 -10.46 -1.46 -2.50
N GLN A 139 -10.34 -0.14 -2.31
CA GLN A 139 -11.37 0.82 -2.71
C GLN A 139 -11.63 0.78 -4.22
N ASP A 140 -10.56 0.75 -5.03
CA ASP A 140 -10.66 0.61 -6.48
C ASP A 140 -11.29 -0.75 -6.88
N PHE A 141 -10.91 -1.85 -6.22
CA PHE A 141 -11.55 -3.14 -6.43
C PHE A 141 -13.06 -3.09 -6.09
N ALA A 142 -13.44 -2.51 -4.96
CA ALA A 142 -14.82 -2.38 -4.50
C ALA A 142 -15.67 -1.54 -5.47
N ILE A 143 -15.11 -0.48 -6.06
CA ILE A 143 -15.79 0.35 -7.08
C ILE A 143 -16.04 -0.47 -8.36
N ASN A 144 -15.05 -1.23 -8.81
CA ASN A 144 -15.14 -1.99 -10.06
C ASN A 144 -15.92 -3.31 -9.92
N HIS A 145 -16.02 -3.86 -8.71
CA HIS A 145 -16.63 -5.16 -8.39
C HIS A 145 -17.50 -5.09 -7.12
N PRO A 146 -18.52 -4.23 -7.07
CA PRO A 146 -19.30 -3.98 -5.85
C PRO A 146 -20.07 -5.21 -5.34
N GLU A 147 -20.29 -6.23 -6.17
CA GLU A 147 -20.89 -7.50 -5.78
C GLU A 147 -19.92 -8.48 -5.12
N GLN A 148 -18.61 -8.20 -5.16
CA GLN A 148 -17.54 -9.06 -4.66
C GLN A 148 -16.92 -8.51 -3.36
N VAL A 149 -17.58 -7.56 -2.71
CA VAL A 149 -17.12 -6.98 -1.44
C VAL A 149 -18.26 -6.92 -0.42
N SER A 150 -17.92 -6.84 0.86
CA SER A 150 -18.91 -6.65 1.94
C SER A 150 -19.27 -5.19 2.21
N VAL A 151 -18.52 -4.25 1.63
CA VAL A 151 -18.72 -2.79 1.79
C VAL A 151 -20.08 -2.39 1.26
N ASP A 152 -20.75 -1.47 1.96
CA ASP A 152 -22.06 -1.00 1.55
C ASP A 152 -22.01 -0.08 0.31
N ALA A 153 -23.12 -0.04 -0.42
CA ALA A 153 -23.21 0.68 -1.69
C ALA A 153 -23.14 2.22 -1.55
N GLU A 154 -23.36 2.79 -0.36
CA GLU A 154 -23.23 4.24 -0.14
C GLU A 154 -21.76 4.61 0.03
N THR A 155 -21.01 3.79 0.77
CA THR A 155 -19.55 3.93 0.90
C THR A 155 -18.85 3.79 -0.46
N ILE A 156 -19.18 2.75 -1.23
CA ILE A 156 -18.60 2.57 -2.58
C ILE A 156 -18.86 3.77 -3.50
N LYS A 157 -20.08 4.33 -3.49
CA LYS A 157 -20.41 5.53 -4.28
C LYS A 157 -19.64 6.77 -3.81
N THR A 158 -19.35 6.86 -2.52
CA THR A 158 -18.57 7.96 -1.96
C THR A 158 -17.13 7.88 -2.45
N TRP A 159 -16.54 6.68 -2.45
CA TRP A 159 -15.21 6.46 -3.03
C TRP A 159 -15.19 6.71 -4.54
N GLU A 160 -16.13 6.15 -5.30
CA GLU A 160 -16.25 6.36 -6.76
C GLU A 160 -16.29 7.85 -7.10
N TYR A 161 -17.17 8.61 -6.43
CA TYR A 161 -17.26 10.05 -6.62
C TYR A 161 -15.96 10.78 -6.27
N ASN A 162 -15.29 10.37 -5.20
CA ASN A 162 -14.04 11.01 -4.78
C ASN A 162 -12.88 10.70 -5.73
N PHE A 163 -12.76 9.47 -6.26
CA PHE A 163 -11.78 9.15 -7.30
C PHE A 163 -12.00 10.01 -8.56
N ASP A 164 -13.26 10.20 -8.98
CA ASP A 164 -13.60 11.05 -10.13
C ASP A 164 -13.31 12.55 -9.91
N HIS A 165 -13.21 12.99 -8.64
CA HIS A 165 -13.04 14.39 -8.24
C HIS A 165 -11.85 14.55 -7.29
N TYR A 166 -10.81 13.76 -7.48
CA TYR A 166 -9.69 13.68 -6.57
C TYR A 166 -8.94 15.01 -6.45
N ILE A 167 -8.64 15.41 -5.22
CA ILE A 167 -7.92 16.66 -4.94
C ILE A 167 -6.44 16.32 -4.79
N SER A 168 -5.59 16.82 -5.69
CA SER A 168 -4.13 16.66 -5.56
C SER A 168 -3.59 17.44 -4.36
N PRO A 169 -2.63 16.89 -3.59
CA PRO A 169 -2.05 17.54 -2.41
C PRO A 169 -1.38 18.89 -2.72
N GLU A 170 -0.96 19.11 -3.97
CA GLU A 170 -0.34 20.38 -4.41
C GLU A 170 -1.32 21.56 -4.45
N PHE A 171 -2.63 21.29 -4.60
CA PHE A 171 -3.64 22.34 -4.68
C PHE A 171 -4.16 22.74 -3.30
N ASP A 172 -4.44 21.75 -2.45
CA ASP A 172 -4.94 21.95 -1.10
C ASP A 172 -4.66 20.70 -0.26
N PHE A 173 -3.55 20.73 0.48
CA PHE A 173 -3.12 19.60 1.31
C PHE A 173 -4.14 19.25 2.41
N GLU A 174 -4.80 20.25 3.00
CA GLU A 174 -5.81 19.99 4.03
C GLU A 174 -7.04 19.31 3.41
N ALA A 175 -7.49 19.75 2.24
CA ALA A 175 -8.59 19.10 1.53
C ALA A 175 -8.21 17.71 1.02
N TYR A 176 -6.97 17.51 0.57
CA TYR A 176 -6.42 16.21 0.19
C TYR A 176 -6.50 15.21 1.34
N VAL A 177 -5.92 15.51 2.51
CA VAL A 177 -5.90 14.56 3.65
C VAL A 177 -7.31 14.22 4.14
N ASN A 178 -8.24 15.17 4.06
CA ASN A 178 -9.61 14.99 4.56
C ASN A 178 -10.59 14.45 3.51
N GLN A 179 -10.16 14.17 2.28
CA GLN A 179 -11.05 13.62 1.27
C GLN A 179 -11.41 12.16 1.60
N PRO A 180 -12.64 11.70 1.32
CA PRO A 180 -13.12 10.39 1.76
C PRO A 180 -12.18 9.20 1.55
N VAL A 181 -11.54 9.06 0.39
CA VAL A 181 -10.66 7.91 0.10
C VAL A 181 -9.36 7.96 0.90
N GLU A 182 -8.79 9.15 1.10
CA GLU A 182 -7.56 9.36 1.89
C GLU A 182 -7.84 9.22 3.39
N ALA A 183 -8.95 9.77 3.86
CA ALA A 183 -9.32 9.69 5.27
C ALA A 183 -9.59 8.25 5.70
N ASP A 184 -10.25 7.46 4.83
CA ASP A 184 -10.46 6.02 5.03
C ASP A 184 -9.13 5.23 4.98
N ALA A 185 -8.26 5.51 4.00
CA ALA A 185 -6.96 4.85 3.90
C ALA A 185 -6.04 5.13 5.09
N ASN A 186 -6.01 6.39 5.56
CA ASN A 186 -5.27 6.79 6.75
C ASN A 186 -5.82 6.09 8.01
N ASP A 187 -7.14 6.16 8.26
CA ASP A 187 -7.76 5.52 9.43
C ASP A 187 -7.52 4.00 9.43
N PHE A 188 -7.66 3.35 8.27
CA PHE A 188 -7.36 1.93 8.12
C PHE A 188 -5.90 1.63 8.51
N SER A 189 -4.93 2.31 7.89
CA SER A 189 -3.51 2.04 8.15
C SER A 189 -3.12 2.24 9.63
N GLU A 190 -3.57 3.34 10.25
CA GLU A 190 -3.28 3.67 11.65
C GLU A 190 -3.92 2.66 12.60
N ARG A 191 -5.20 2.32 12.40
CA ARG A 191 -5.92 1.33 13.22
C ARG A 191 -5.27 -0.04 13.12
N MET A 192 -5.01 -0.53 11.91
CA MET A 192 -4.44 -1.87 11.71
C MET A 192 -3.04 -1.98 12.32
N TYR A 193 -2.21 -0.95 12.15
CA TYR A 193 -0.90 -0.89 12.79
C TYR A 193 -1.03 -0.92 14.32
N CYS A 194 -1.84 -0.02 14.89
CA CYS A 194 -2.01 0.10 16.34
C CYS A 194 -2.55 -1.19 16.97
N GLU A 195 -3.60 -1.78 16.40
CA GLU A 195 -4.20 -3.02 16.90
C GLU A 195 -3.24 -4.21 16.77
N GLY A 196 -2.59 -4.38 15.62
CA GLY A 196 -1.62 -5.46 15.40
C GLY A 196 -0.40 -5.35 16.31
N PHE A 197 0.16 -4.16 16.44
CA PHE A 197 1.30 -3.90 17.31
C PHE A 197 0.95 -4.13 18.78
N CYS A 198 -0.21 -3.65 19.24
CA CYS A 198 -0.69 -3.90 20.61
C CYS A 198 -0.89 -5.39 20.90
N ASN A 199 -1.24 -6.19 19.89
CA ASN A 199 -1.47 -7.63 20.02
C ASN A 199 -0.18 -8.47 19.96
N ALA A 200 0.95 -7.87 19.59
CA ALA A 200 2.28 -8.51 19.60
C ALA A 200 3.02 -8.32 20.93
N ALA A 201 2.65 -7.28 21.70
CA ALA A 201 3.32 -6.86 22.94
C ALA A 201 2.86 -7.59 24.21
#